data_AF-A0A9Q8Y2J9-F1
#
_entry.id   AF-A0A9Q8Y2J9-F1
#
_cell.length_a   1.000
_cell.length_b   1.000
_cell.length_c   1.000
_cell.angle_alpha   90.00
_cell.angle_beta   90.00
_cell.angle_gamma   90.00
#
_symmetry.space_group_name_H-M   'P 1'
#
loop_
_entity.id
_entity.type
_entity.pdbx_description
1 polymer ?
#
loop_
_entity_poly.entity_id
_entity_poly.type
_entity_poly.pdbx_seq_one_letter_code
_entity_poly.pdbx_strand_id
1 'polypeptide(L)'
;MNKSLNQVEILNEMYNLILSKHIREWERTLILEAKNRIESQENLEDTLVQLESQLRPLALRYNLTPMTSEFYNKISNSSLFGRGVGHRL
;
A
#
# COMPACT_ATOMS: atom_id res chain seq x y z
N MET A 1 5.63 2.24 -20.72
CA MET A 1 4.21 1.91 -20.51
C MET A 1 3.81 2.45 -19.14
N ASN A 2 3.12 3.59 -19.10
CA ASN A 2 2.60 4.13 -17.83
C ASN A 2 1.38 3.31 -17.44
N LYS A 3 1.56 2.27 -16.60
CA LYS A 3 0.44 1.51 -16.05
C LYS A 3 -0.32 2.43 -15.10
N SER A 4 -1.47 2.96 -15.53
CA SER A 4 -2.48 3.39 -14.56
C SER A 4 -2.80 2.19 -13.68
N LEU A 5 -2.61 2.33 -12.37
CA LEU A 5 -2.94 1.26 -11.44
C LEU A 5 -4.44 1.00 -11.52
N ASN A 6 -4.79 -0.21 -11.94
CA ASN A 6 -6.17 -0.65 -11.86
C ASN A 6 -6.48 -0.93 -10.40
N GLN A 7 -7.58 -0.38 -9.91
CA GLN A 7 -8.12 -0.66 -8.57
C GLN A 7 -8.22 -2.17 -8.30
N VAL A 8 -8.58 -2.94 -9.33
CA VAL A 8 -8.65 -4.40 -9.27
C VAL A 8 -7.27 -5.05 -9.04
N GLU A 9 -6.20 -4.56 -9.68
CA GLU A 9 -4.84 -5.08 -9.47
C GLU A 9 -4.37 -4.79 -8.03
N ILE A 10 -4.60 -3.56 -7.53
CA ILE A 10 -4.27 -3.16 -6.15
C ILE A 10 -5.03 -4.04 -5.15
N LEU A 11 -6.35 -4.17 -5.30
CA LEU A 11 -7.18 -4.97 -4.41
C LEU A 11 -6.75 -6.45 -4.41
N ASN A 12 -6.39 -6.99 -5.57
CA ASN A 12 -5.92 -8.36 -5.68
C ASN A 12 -4.57 -8.55 -4.97
N GLU A 13 -3.64 -7.61 -5.09
CA GLU A 13 -2.38 -7.64 -4.33
C GLU A 13 -2.64 -7.56 -2.82
N MET A 14 -3.51 -6.65 -2.37
CA MET A 14 -3.92 -6.55 -0.98
C MET A 14 -4.52 -7.85 -0.45
N TYR A 15 -5.40 -8.50 -1.23
CA TYR A 15 -5.96 -9.81 -0.90
C TYR A 15 -4.89 -10.89 -0.77
N ASN A 16 -3.94 -10.97 -1.72
CA ASN A 16 -2.85 -11.93 -1.67
C ASN A 16 -1.96 -11.73 -0.43
N LEU A 17 -1.69 -10.47 -0.06
CA LEU A 17 -0.98 -10.14 1.17
C LEU A 17 -1.75 -10.61 2.40
N ILE A 18 -3.04 -10.29 2.48
CA ILE A 18 -3.90 -10.68 3.62
C ILE A 18 -3.93 -12.21 3.78
N LEU A 19 -4.03 -12.95 2.67
CA LEU A 19 -4.03 -14.42 2.67
C LEU A 19 -2.66 -15.02 3.00
N SER A 20 -1.58 -14.26 2.82
CA SER A 20 -0.24 -14.72 3.14
C SER A 20 -0.07 -14.90 4.64
N LYS A 21 0.55 -16.03 5.03
CA LYS A 21 0.97 -16.27 6.42
C LYS A 21 2.29 -15.59 6.76
N HIS A 22 2.95 -14.97 5.78
CA HIS A 22 4.26 -14.35 5.93
C HIS A 22 4.19 -12.86 6.30
N ILE A 23 2.99 -12.31 6.46
CA ILE A 23 2.78 -10.96 6.98
C ILE A 23 2.35 -11.01 8.46
N ARG A 24 2.71 -9.99 9.22
CA ARG A 24 2.30 -9.88 10.63
C ARG A 24 0.82 -9.51 10.73
N GLU A 25 0.19 -9.88 11.84
CA GLU A 25 -1.24 -9.61 12.04
C GLU A 25 -1.57 -8.12 11.95
N TRP A 26 -0.73 -7.25 12.50
CA TRP A 26 -0.96 -5.81 12.41
C TRP A 26 -0.83 -5.27 10.97
N GLU A 27 0.09 -5.81 10.15
CA GLU A 27 0.20 -5.45 8.73
C GLU A 27 -1.06 -5.89 7.98
N ARG A 28 -1.54 -7.10 8.27
CA ARG A 28 -2.79 -7.63 7.73
C ARG A 28 -3.95 -6.72 8.04
N THR A 29 -4.06 -6.24 9.28
CA THR A 29 -5.12 -5.30 9.69
C THR A 29 -5.07 -4.00 8.89
N LEU A 30 -3.90 -3.37 8.76
CA LEU A 30 -3.75 -2.13 7.98
C LEU A 30 -4.17 -2.31 6.51
N ILE A 31 -3.73 -3.41 5.88
CA ILE A 31 -4.08 -3.73 4.49
C ILE A 31 -5.58 -4.03 4.37
N LEU A 32 -6.17 -4.75 5.34
CA LEU A 32 -7.60 -5.06 5.35
C LEU A 32 -8.45 -3.79 5.49
N GLU A 33 -8.08 -2.87 6.36
CA GLU A 33 -8.77 -1.58 6.52
C GLU A 33 -8.71 -0.74 5.23
N ALA A 34 -7.52 -0.62 4.63
CA ALA A 34 -7.35 0.09 3.37
C ALA A 34 -8.16 -0.57 2.24
N LYS A 35 -8.20 -1.90 2.20
CA LYS A 35 -9.00 -2.65 1.24
C LYS A 35 -10.51 -2.38 1.42
N ASN A 36 -11.02 -2.41 2.64
CA ASN A 36 -12.43 -2.11 2.94
C ASN A 36 -12.82 -0.68 2.53
N ARG A 37 -11.92 0.29 2.73
CA ARG A 37 -12.14 1.68 2.29
C ARG A 37 -12.28 1.80 0.79
N ILE A 38 -11.36 1.19 0.03
CA ILE A 38 -11.42 1.14 -1.44
C ILE A 38 -12.72 0.45 -1.91
N GLU A 39 -13.15 -0.62 -1.25
CA GLU A 39 -14.43 -1.29 -1.56
C GLU A 39 -15.65 -0.42 -1.21
N SER A 40 -15.54 0.46 -0.21
CA SER A 40 -16.59 1.39 0.20
C SER A 40 -16.70 2.64 -0.72
N GLN A 41 -16.14 2.58 -1.94
CA GLN A 41 -16.07 3.69 -2.90
C GLN A 41 -15.24 4.89 -2.42
N GLU A 42 -14.35 4.71 -1.42
CA GLU A 42 -13.35 5.73 -1.08
C GLU A 42 -12.34 5.88 -2.23
N ASN A 43 -11.79 7.08 -2.41
CA ASN A 43 -10.80 7.33 -3.47
C ASN A 43 -9.56 6.45 -3.22
N LEU A 44 -9.25 5.57 -4.18
CA LEU A 44 -8.10 4.67 -4.11
C LEU A 44 -6.81 5.43 -3.82
N GLU A 45 -6.62 6.59 -4.43
CA GLU A 45 -5.43 7.42 -4.23
C GLU A 45 -5.31 7.90 -2.78
N ASP A 46 -6.41 8.39 -2.19
CA ASP A 46 -6.44 8.88 -0.81
C ASP A 46 -6.17 7.76 0.21
N THR A 47 -6.84 6.62 0.03
CA THR A 47 -6.62 5.44 0.87
C THR A 47 -5.17 4.94 0.77
N LEU A 48 -4.57 4.94 -0.43
CA LEU A 48 -3.18 4.53 -0.63
C LEU A 48 -2.18 5.53 -0.02
N VAL A 49 -2.45 6.84 -0.10
CA VAL A 49 -1.65 7.88 0.58
C VAL A 49 -1.70 7.69 2.10
N GLN A 50 -2.88 7.39 2.64
CA GLN A 50 -3.03 7.15 4.07
C GLN A 50 -2.29 5.87 4.50
N LEU A 51 -2.43 4.79 3.75
CA LEU A 51 -1.72 3.53 3.99
C LEU A 51 -0.19 3.73 3.91
N GLU A 52 0.29 4.48 2.93
CA GLU A 52 1.70 4.83 2.77
C GLU A 52 2.22 5.59 4.00
N SER A 53 1.52 6.61 4.45
CA SER A 53 1.90 7.39 5.64
C SER A 53 2.00 6.52 6.91
N GLN A 54 1.17 5.48 7.03
CA GLN A 54 1.23 4.54 8.14
C GLN A 54 2.39 3.53 7.99
N LEU A 55 2.65 3.07 6.77
CA LEU A 55 3.73 2.13 6.47
C LEU A 55 5.11 2.77 6.49
N ARG A 56 5.24 4.05 6.13
CA ARG A 56 6.50 4.80 6.06
C ARG A 56 7.35 4.75 7.35
N PRO A 57 6.83 5.08 8.54
CA PRO A 57 7.63 4.96 9.78
C PRO A 57 8.00 3.51 10.12
N LEU A 58 7.24 2.53 9.64
CA LEU A 58 7.45 1.11 9.88
C LEU A 58 8.49 0.53 8.91
N ALA A 59 8.48 1.00 7.66
CA ALA A 59 9.50 0.73 6.64
C ALA A 59 10.88 1.23 7.10
N LEU A 60 10.95 2.47 7.59
CA LEU A 60 12.20 3.08 8.07
C LEU A 60 12.78 2.35 9.29
N ARG A 61 11.94 1.70 10.09
CA ARG A 61 12.35 0.89 11.24
C ARG A 61 12.62 -0.57 10.89
N TYR A 62 12.62 -0.95 9.60
CA TYR A 62 12.76 -2.33 9.13
C TYR A 62 11.79 -3.31 9.79
N ASN A 63 10.61 -2.83 10.19
CA ASN A 63 9.61 -3.65 10.88
C ASN A 63 8.57 -4.25 9.95
N LEU A 64 8.64 -3.94 8.65
CA LEU A 64 7.78 -4.51 7.61
C LEU A 64 8.29 -5.87 7.16
N THR A 65 7.37 -6.76 6.84
CA THR A 65 7.71 -8.02 6.19
C THR A 65 8.12 -7.78 4.73
N PRO A 66 8.93 -8.68 4.14
CA PRO A 66 9.39 -8.52 2.75
C PRO A 66 8.22 -8.33 1.78
N MET A 67 7.10 -9.01 2.02
CA MET A 67 5.91 -8.96 1.17
C MET A 67 5.21 -7.58 1.23
N THR A 68 5.04 -7.04 2.45
CA THR A 68 4.48 -5.68 2.61
C THR A 68 5.44 -4.61 2.09
N SER A 69 6.75 -4.83 2.21
CA SER A 69 7.77 -3.91 1.70
C SER A 69 7.79 -3.87 0.16
N GLU A 70 7.66 -5.03 -0.51
CA GLU A 70 7.47 -5.12 -1.96
C GLU A 70 6.20 -4.36 -2.40
N PHE A 71 5.09 -4.56 -1.70
CA PHE A 71 3.83 -3.86 -1.98
C PHE A 71 3.95 -2.34 -1.79
N TYR A 72 4.56 -1.90 -0.69
CA TYR A 72 4.87 -0.49 -0.43
C TYR A 72 5.71 0.11 -1.58
N ASN A 73 6.76 -0.58 -2.02
CA ASN A 73 7.60 -0.14 -3.13
C ASN A 73 6.82 -0.06 -4.44
N LYS A 74 5.90 -0.99 -4.72
CA LYS A 74 5.03 -0.94 -5.91
C LYS A 74 4.08 0.25 -5.88
N ILE A 75 3.46 0.54 -4.73
CA ILE A 75 2.58 1.71 -4.57
C ILE A 75 3.39 2.99 -4.75
N SER A 76 4.60 3.06 -4.18
CA SER A 76 5.47 4.23 -4.25
C SER A 76 6.10 4.46 -5.64
N ASN A 77 6.50 3.39 -6.34
CA ASN A 77 7.09 3.46 -7.69
C ASN A 77 6.05 3.60 -8.79
N SER A 78 4.88 3.01 -8.60
CA SER A 78 3.79 3.28 -9.51
C SER A 78 3.44 4.74 -9.39
N SER A 79 3.31 5.42 -10.52
CA SER A 79 3.28 6.88 -10.68
C SER A 79 2.14 7.63 -9.94
N LEU A 80 1.45 7.01 -8.97
CA LEU A 80 0.55 7.66 -8.00
C LEU A 80 1.22 8.86 -7.31
N PHE A 81 2.50 8.74 -6.97
CA PHE A 81 3.24 9.78 -6.23
C PHE A 81 4.14 10.63 -7.13
N GLY A 82 3.88 10.63 -8.44
CA GLY A 82 4.66 11.36 -9.46
C GLY A 82 4.69 12.88 -9.29
N ARG A 83 3.92 13.47 -8.36
CA ARG A 83 4.02 14.88 -7.97
C ARG A 83 3.55 15.07 -6.52
N GLY A 84 4.42 14.95 -5.51
CA GLY A 84 4.18 15.69 -4.27
C GLY A 84 4.65 15.15 -2.92
N VAL A 85 5.15 13.92 -2.78
CA VAL A 85 5.52 13.39 -1.44
C VAL A 85 6.92 12.79 -1.40
N GLY A 86 7.92 13.53 -1.89
CA GLY A 86 9.30 13.01 -1.85
C GLY A 86 10.44 13.99 -2.11
N HIS A 87 10.23 15.30 -2.09
CA HIS A 87 11.31 16.28 -2.26
C HIS A 87 11.32 17.32 -1.15
N ARG A 88 11.64 16.88 0.07
CA ARG A 88 12.26 17.71 1.12
C ARG A 88 13.04 16.80 2.06
N LEU A 89 14.27 16.49 1.68
CA LEU A 89 15.46 16.60 2.54
C LEU A 89 16.64 16.95 1.64
#